data_AF-A0A1G8TDZ4-F1
#
_entry.id   AF-A0A1G8TDZ4-F1
#
_cell.length_a   1.000
_cell.length_b   1.000
_cell.length_c   1.000
_cell.angle_alpha   90.00
_cell.angle_beta   90.00
_cell.angle_gamma   90.00
#
_symmetry.space_group_name_H-M   'P 1'
#
loop_
_entity.id
_entity.type
_entity.pdbx_description
1 polymer ?
#
loop_
_entity_poly.entity_id
_entity_poly.type
_entity_poly.pdbx_seq_one_letter_code
_entity_poly.pdbx_strand_id
1 'polypeptide(L)'
;MNWARALLLMTIAAGVLWVIEFVNWMLDQRLDRFGLRPRELSGLEGVVTMPFLHPGFWPLLSNTPAFIVLGWAVLISGMRIWTISTGLIVVIGGLLTWFVAPSGLIIGVSSLIFGWLGYLLARAFFSRRILWILGAVVAAFMFSGLFAGLIPSVNSNTSWQAHLCGFLAGVFVGWLLHPRQRRGGAMPPAKQRSKNQRASTQPSSSSEPPSKTRPSSASDPQPSAGSAEGTAPAAAP
;
A
#
# COMPACT_ATOMS: atom_id res chain seq x y z
N MET A 1 -4.87 -3.37 -5.23
CA MET A 1 -4.73 -4.84 -5.17
C MET A 1 -6.10 -5.47 -4.91
N ASN A 2 -6.35 -6.75 -5.21
CA ASN A 2 -7.60 -7.40 -4.79
C ASN A 2 -7.69 -7.42 -3.25
N TRP A 3 -8.80 -6.92 -2.70
CA TRP A 3 -9.03 -6.79 -1.26
C TRP A 3 -8.94 -8.13 -0.51
N ALA A 4 -9.40 -9.23 -1.13
CA ALA A 4 -9.36 -10.57 -0.53
C ALA A 4 -7.92 -11.10 -0.46
N ARG A 5 -7.10 -10.84 -1.50
CA ARG A 5 -5.67 -11.17 -1.48
C ARG A 5 -4.92 -10.33 -0.43
N ALA A 6 -5.26 -9.04 -0.30
CA ALA A 6 -4.69 -8.20 0.75
C ALA A 6 -5.07 -8.70 2.15
N LEU A 7 -6.31 -9.16 2.35
CA LEU A 7 -6.77 -9.67 3.64
C LEU A 7 -6.05 -10.97 4.00
N LEU A 8 -5.98 -11.92 3.05
CA LEU A 8 -5.22 -13.16 3.20
C LEU A 8 -3.75 -12.91 3.58
N LEU A 9 -3.08 -11.96 2.91
CA LEU A 9 -1.70 -11.58 3.25
C LEU A 9 -1.55 -11.04 4.68
N MET A 10 -2.51 -10.25 5.16
CA MET A 10 -2.50 -9.75 6.54
C MET A 10 -2.82 -10.83 7.57
N THR A 11 -3.72 -11.76 7.28
CA THR A 11 -4.00 -12.93 8.12
C THR A 11 -2.79 -13.87 8.19
N ILE A 12 -2.08 -14.09 7.08
CA ILE A 12 -0.82 -14.84 7.06
C ILE A 12 0.24 -14.11 7.90
N ALA A 13 0.39 -12.79 7.75
CA ALA A 13 1.32 -12.00 8.55
C ALA A 13 1.00 -12.06 10.05
N ALA A 14 -0.28 -12.04 10.43
CA ALA A 14 -0.70 -12.26 11.81
C ALA A 14 -0.35 -13.69 12.28
N GLY A 15 -0.60 -14.71 11.45
CA GLY A 15 -0.20 -16.09 11.73
C GLY A 15 1.30 -16.26 11.97
N VAL A 16 2.15 -15.51 11.24
CA VAL A 16 3.60 -15.47 11.49
C VAL A 16 3.93 -14.88 12.88
N LEU A 17 3.24 -13.83 13.32
CA LEU A 17 3.41 -13.31 14.70
C LEU A 17 3.01 -14.34 15.76
N TRP A 18 1.93 -15.09 15.54
CA TRP A 18 1.49 -16.17 16.43
C TRP A 18 2.47 -17.35 16.47
N VAL A 19 3.09 -17.70 15.34
CA VAL A 19 4.16 -18.71 15.31
C VAL A 19 5.42 -18.22 16.03
N ILE A 20 5.81 -16.95 15.84
CA ILE A 20 6.96 -16.35 16.54
C ILE A 20 6.72 -16.35 18.05
N GLU A 21 5.54 -15.92 18.51
CA GLU A 21 5.20 -15.91 19.95
C GLU A 21 5.13 -17.32 20.54
N PHE A 22 4.59 -18.30 19.81
CA PHE A 22 4.55 -19.69 20.26
C PHE A 22 5.96 -20.30 20.40
N VAL A 23 6.87 -19.98 19.47
CA VAL A 23 8.28 -20.38 19.54
C VAL A 23 9.01 -19.62 20.66
N ASN A 24 8.71 -18.34 20.88
CA ASN A 24 9.28 -17.55 21.98
C ASN A 24 8.89 -18.12 23.35
N TRP A 25 7.60 -18.46 23.51
CA TRP A 25 7.06 -19.12 24.70
C TRP A 25 7.70 -20.49 24.96
N MET A 26 7.91 -21.30 23.92
CA MET A 26 8.67 -22.57 23.99
C MET A 26 10.17 -22.39 24.34
N LEU A 27 10.69 -21.17 24.27
CA LEU A 27 12.07 -20.81 24.54
C LEU A 27 12.20 -19.93 25.80
N ASP A 28 11.24 -19.99 26.74
CA ASP A 28 11.23 -19.19 27.98
C ASP A 28 11.34 -17.67 27.71
N GLN A 29 10.67 -17.20 26.66
CA GLN A 29 10.71 -15.82 26.13
C GLN A 29 12.12 -15.31 25.78
N ARG A 30 13.08 -16.19 25.47
CA ARG A 30 14.49 -15.82 25.19
C ARG A 30 14.70 -15.03 23.88
N LEU A 31 13.69 -14.87 23.01
CA LEU A 31 13.79 -13.98 21.85
C LEU A 31 13.53 -12.51 22.22
N ASP A 32 12.87 -12.23 23.37
CA ASP A 32 12.60 -10.86 23.85
C ASP A 32 13.88 -10.02 24.03
N ARG A 33 15.04 -10.67 24.20
CA ARG A 33 16.34 -10.00 24.21
C ARG A 33 16.59 -9.11 22.99
N PHE A 34 15.97 -9.43 21.84
CA PHE A 34 16.02 -8.68 20.58
C PHE A 34 14.97 -7.55 20.51
N GLY A 35 14.30 -7.22 21.61
CA GLY A 35 13.43 -6.04 21.73
C GLY A 35 14.21 -4.73 21.78
N LEU A 36 13.51 -3.61 21.60
CA LEU A 36 14.12 -2.29 21.59
C LEU A 36 14.42 -1.85 23.03
N ARG A 37 15.69 -1.52 23.28
CA ARG A 37 16.16 -0.95 24.55
C ARG A 37 16.54 0.52 24.33
N PRO A 38 15.84 1.50 24.95
CA PRO A 38 16.10 2.91 24.72
C PRO A 38 17.54 3.29 25.07
N ARG A 39 18.16 4.13 24.24
CA ARG A 39 19.50 4.73 24.44
C ARG A 39 20.67 3.75 24.55
N GLU A 40 20.44 2.43 24.45
CA GLU A 40 21.47 1.39 24.34
C GLU A 40 21.78 1.10 22.87
N LEU A 41 23.06 1.08 22.47
CA LEU A 41 23.44 0.70 21.09
C LEU A 41 23.08 -0.75 20.77
N SER A 42 23.22 -1.66 21.74
CA SER A 42 22.73 -3.05 21.70
C SER A 42 21.21 -3.17 21.64
N GLY A 43 20.46 -2.10 21.91
CA GLY A 43 19.01 -2.04 21.75
C GLY A 43 18.53 -1.57 20.37
N LEU A 44 19.45 -1.18 19.49
CA LEU A 44 19.11 -0.53 18.22
C LEU A 44 18.63 -1.52 17.15
N GLU A 45 19.09 -2.77 17.18
CA GLU A 45 18.52 -3.88 16.40
C GLU A 45 17.00 -4.03 16.65
N GLY A 46 16.60 -3.83 17.90
CA GLY A 46 15.21 -3.78 18.36
C GLY A 46 14.30 -2.81 17.61
N VAL A 47 14.83 -1.77 16.95
CA VAL A 47 14.05 -0.89 16.06
C VAL A 47 13.31 -1.67 14.98
N VAL A 48 13.91 -2.75 14.47
CA VAL A 48 13.31 -3.59 13.41
C VAL A 48 12.62 -4.83 14.00
N THR A 49 13.16 -5.42 15.07
CA THR A 49 12.66 -6.69 15.64
C THR A 49 11.54 -6.52 16.67
N MET A 50 11.40 -5.38 17.35
CA MET A 50 10.34 -5.17 18.36
C MET A 50 8.90 -5.45 17.89
N PRO A 51 8.48 -5.19 16.62
CA PRO A 51 7.09 -5.44 16.20
C PRO A 51 6.75 -6.93 16.04
N PHE A 52 7.74 -7.82 16.09
CA PHE A 52 7.55 -9.27 15.94
C PHE A 52 7.44 -10.01 17.28
N LEU A 53 8.08 -9.46 18.32
CA LEU A 53 8.13 -10.00 19.68
C LEU A 53 6.95 -9.51 20.50
N HIS A 54 6.42 -10.32 21.42
CA HIS A 54 5.31 -9.95 22.29
C HIS A 54 5.55 -10.47 23.72
N PRO A 55 5.08 -9.77 24.77
CA PRO A 55 5.24 -10.22 26.15
C PRO A 55 4.14 -11.23 26.55
N GLY A 56 3.79 -12.17 25.68
CA GLY A 56 2.70 -13.14 25.86
C GLY A 56 1.59 -13.07 24.81
N PHE A 57 0.86 -14.19 24.69
CA PHE A 57 -0.27 -14.38 23.77
C PHE A 57 -1.42 -13.37 23.95
N TRP A 58 -1.71 -12.89 25.17
CA TRP A 58 -2.84 -11.99 25.40
C TRP A 58 -2.62 -10.59 24.76
N PRO A 59 -1.48 -9.90 24.98
CA PRO A 59 -1.07 -8.75 24.19
C PRO A 59 -1.13 -8.96 22.67
N LEU A 60 -0.68 -10.11 22.15
CA LEU A 60 -0.76 -10.42 20.72
C LEU A 60 -2.21 -10.57 20.23
N LEU A 61 -3.06 -11.26 21.00
CA LEU A 61 -4.48 -11.44 20.69
C LEU A 61 -5.23 -10.10 20.65
N SER A 62 -5.01 -9.21 21.63
CA SER A 62 -5.61 -7.86 21.62
C SER A 62 -5.16 -7.00 20.44
N ASN A 63 -3.92 -7.16 19.97
CA ASN A 63 -3.41 -6.43 18.80
C ASN A 63 -3.85 -7.03 17.46
N THR A 64 -4.14 -8.33 17.39
CA THR A 64 -4.41 -9.07 16.14
C THR A 64 -5.52 -8.43 15.26
N PRO A 65 -6.70 -8.02 15.77
CA PRO A 65 -7.73 -7.37 14.96
C PRO A 65 -7.27 -6.05 14.35
N ALA A 66 -6.59 -5.20 15.13
CA ALA A 66 -6.12 -3.90 14.68
C ALA A 66 -4.94 -4.02 13.70
N PHE A 67 -4.05 -4.99 13.92
CA PHE A 67 -2.98 -5.36 12.98
C PHE A 67 -3.54 -5.73 11.61
N ILE A 68 -4.49 -6.68 11.57
CA ILE A 68 -5.07 -7.15 10.32
C ILE A 68 -5.81 -6.01 9.61
N VAL A 69 -6.72 -5.29 10.29
CA VAL A 69 -7.58 -4.29 9.64
C VAL A 69 -6.82 -3.05 9.18
N LEU A 70 -5.93 -2.48 10.02
CA LEU A 70 -5.18 -1.27 9.64
C LEU A 70 -4.10 -1.59 8.61
N GLY A 71 -3.39 -2.70 8.79
CA GLY A 71 -2.41 -3.18 7.80
C GLY A 71 -3.07 -3.45 6.45
N TRP A 72 -4.26 -4.05 6.43
CA TRP A 72 -5.06 -4.29 5.23
C TRP A 72 -5.50 -2.99 4.53
N ALA A 73 -6.01 -2.02 5.29
CA ALA A 73 -6.43 -0.72 4.76
C ALA A 73 -5.27 0.03 4.07
N VAL A 74 -4.06 -0.06 4.63
CA VAL A 74 -2.84 0.42 3.95
C VAL A 74 -2.54 -0.46 2.72
N LEU A 75 -2.53 -1.79 2.87
CA LEU A 75 -2.10 -2.78 1.86
C LEU A 75 -2.96 -2.80 0.58
N ILE A 76 -4.26 -2.53 0.66
CA ILE A 76 -5.15 -2.37 -0.51
C ILE A 76 -4.58 -1.36 -1.52
N SER A 77 -3.94 -0.30 -1.01
CA SER A 77 -3.32 0.78 -1.79
C SER A 77 -2.18 0.32 -2.70
N GLY A 78 -1.66 -0.89 -2.47
CA GLY A 78 -0.62 -1.53 -3.28
C GLY A 78 0.62 -1.87 -2.46
N MET A 79 1.17 -3.06 -2.72
CA MET A 79 2.31 -3.63 -1.96
C MET A 79 3.46 -2.62 -1.81
N ARG A 80 3.89 -1.96 -2.90
CA ARG A 80 4.98 -0.95 -2.85
C ARG A 80 4.70 0.19 -1.86
N ILE A 81 3.46 0.67 -1.78
CA ILE A 81 3.11 1.74 -0.83
C ILE A 81 3.19 1.20 0.59
N TRP A 82 2.58 0.03 0.85
CA TRP A 82 2.60 -0.62 2.16
C TRP A 82 4.02 -0.93 2.64
N THR A 83 4.87 -1.54 1.82
CA THR A 83 6.26 -1.88 2.20
C THR A 83 7.05 -0.61 2.56
N ILE A 84 6.94 0.45 1.76
CA ILE A 84 7.63 1.72 2.03
C ILE A 84 7.06 2.40 3.28
N SER A 85 5.74 2.49 3.44
CA SER A 85 5.14 3.12 4.63
C SER A 85 5.46 2.34 5.90
N THR A 86 5.31 1.01 5.88
CA THR A 86 5.58 0.13 7.03
C THR A 86 7.05 0.19 7.41
N GLY A 87 7.99 0.07 6.46
CA GLY A 87 9.42 0.17 6.75
C GLY A 87 9.82 1.52 7.34
N LEU A 88 9.32 2.63 6.78
CA LEU A 88 9.57 3.97 7.33
C LEU A 88 8.92 4.17 8.71
N ILE A 89 7.72 3.63 8.95
CA ILE A 89 7.05 3.70 10.26
C ILE A 89 7.84 2.94 11.32
N VAL A 90 8.29 1.71 11.02
CA VAL A 90 9.10 0.89 11.94
C VAL A 90 10.42 1.60 12.27
N VAL A 91 11.17 2.06 11.24
CA VAL A 91 12.47 2.72 11.45
C VAL A 91 12.32 4.06 12.16
N ILE A 92 11.45 4.97 11.69
CA ILE A 92 11.31 6.31 12.28
C ILE A 92 10.64 6.23 13.65
N GLY A 93 9.60 5.41 13.81
CA GLY A 93 8.89 5.22 15.08
C GLY A 93 9.78 4.55 16.12
N GLY A 94 10.51 3.51 15.74
CA GLY A 94 11.49 2.85 16.62
C GLY A 94 12.64 3.78 17.00
N LEU A 95 13.25 4.52 16.07
CA LEU A 95 14.31 5.48 16.39
C LEU A 95 13.81 6.59 17.33
N LEU A 96 12.65 7.20 17.05
CA LEU A 96 12.03 8.18 17.95
C LEU A 96 11.80 7.59 19.34
N THR A 97 11.30 6.35 19.42
CA THR A 97 11.14 5.63 20.69
C THR A 97 12.47 5.45 21.41
N TRP A 98 13.51 5.00 20.71
CA TRP A 98 14.86 4.76 21.25
C TRP A 98 15.51 6.00 21.86
N PHE A 99 15.26 7.19 21.29
CA PHE A 99 15.70 8.47 21.87
C PHE A 99 14.82 8.94 23.04
N VAL A 100 13.50 8.92 22.88
CA VAL A 100 12.55 9.59 23.80
C VAL A 100 12.24 8.76 25.04
N ALA A 101 12.15 7.44 24.91
CA ALA A 101 11.82 6.56 26.03
C ALA A 101 12.89 6.60 27.14
N PRO A 102 12.50 6.51 28.43
CA PRO A 102 13.44 6.63 29.54
C PRO A 102 14.34 5.41 29.70
N SER A 103 13.76 4.21 29.65
CA SER A 103 14.40 2.91 29.89
C SER A 103 13.44 1.75 29.58
N GLY A 104 13.89 0.51 29.83
CA GLY A 104 13.09 -0.70 29.75
C GLY A 104 13.25 -1.47 28.44
N LEU A 105 12.52 -2.57 28.32
CA LEU A 105 12.45 -3.37 27.09
C LEU A 105 11.12 -3.10 26.40
N ILE A 106 11.17 -2.78 25.11
CA ILE A 106 10.00 -2.47 24.28
C ILE A 106 9.85 -3.55 23.21
N ILE A 107 8.74 -4.27 23.28
CA ILE A 107 8.30 -5.29 22.33
C ILE A 107 6.80 -5.14 22.10
N GLY A 108 6.33 -5.56 20.93
CA GLY A 108 4.92 -5.56 20.55
C GLY A 108 4.65 -4.82 19.24
N VAL A 109 3.81 -5.42 18.41
CA VAL A 109 3.38 -4.87 17.11
C VAL A 109 2.53 -3.59 17.24
N SER A 110 2.08 -3.24 18.45
CA SER A 110 1.22 -2.07 18.71
C SER A 110 1.82 -0.76 18.18
N SER A 111 3.12 -0.54 18.36
CA SER A 111 3.84 0.64 17.83
C SER A 111 3.64 0.84 16.32
N LEU A 112 3.65 -0.25 15.54
CA LEU A 112 3.37 -0.26 14.11
C LEU A 112 1.87 -0.04 13.81
N ILE A 113 0.96 -0.61 14.60
CA ILE A 113 -0.49 -0.38 14.49
C ILE A 113 -0.81 1.12 14.67
N PHE A 114 -0.22 1.77 15.68
CA PHE A 114 -0.33 3.21 15.90
C PHE A 114 0.22 4.02 14.71
N GLY A 115 1.33 3.59 14.12
CA GLY A 115 1.87 4.23 12.91
C GLY A 115 0.99 4.04 11.67
N TRP A 116 0.37 2.87 11.47
CA TRP A 116 -0.63 2.70 10.42
C TRP A 116 -1.88 3.56 10.65
N LEU A 117 -2.34 3.70 11.90
CA LEU A 117 -3.41 4.64 12.25
C LEU A 117 -3.02 6.08 11.88
N GLY A 118 -1.88 6.59 12.38
CA GLY A 118 -1.39 7.93 12.09
C GLY A 118 -1.20 8.19 10.59
N TYR A 119 -0.68 7.20 9.85
CA TYR A 119 -0.54 7.26 8.40
C TYR A 119 -1.88 7.35 7.66
N LEU A 120 -2.88 6.55 8.05
CA LEU A 120 -4.21 6.57 7.46
C LEU A 120 -4.93 7.90 7.75
N LEU A 121 -4.87 8.41 8.99
CA LEU A 121 -5.43 9.71 9.37
C LEU A 121 -4.79 10.85 8.56
N ALA A 122 -3.45 10.92 8.52
CA ALA A 122 -2.72 11.94 7.78
C ALA A 122 -3.02 11.89 6.28
N ARG A 123 -3.05 10.69 5.69
CA ARG A 123 -3.36 10.51 4.27
C ARG A 123 -4.80 10.88 3.93
N ALA A 124 -5.76 10.62 4.83
CA ALA A 124 -7.13 11.09 4.66
C ALA A 124 -7.21 12.63 4.68
N PHE A 125 -6.56 13.26 5.66
CA PHE A 125 -6.50 14.71 5.82
C PHE A 125 -5.87 15.42 4.60
N PHE A 126 -4.69 14.96 4.14
CA PHE A 126 -4.01 15.59 3.00
C PHE A 126 -4.70 15.30 1.65
N SER A 127 -5.23 14.10 1.44
CA SER A 127 -5.83 13.73 0.15
C SER A 127 -7.23 14.32 -0.08
N ARG A 128 -7.92 14.74 0.99
CA ARG A 128 -9.25 15.37 0.98
C ARG A 128 -10.34 14.57 0.24
N ARG A 129 -10.20 13.26 0.05
CA ARG A 129 -11.23 12.41 -0.58
C ARG A 129 -12.11 11.77 0.49
N ILE A 130 -13.43 11.91 0.32
CA ILE A 130 -14.42 11.44 1.30
C ILE A 130 -14.27 9.96 1.68
N LEU A 131 -13.89 9.09 0.75
CA LEU A 131 -13.66 7.66 1.02
C LEU A 131 -12.48 7.40 1.98
N TRP A 132 -11.38 8.17 1.88
CA TRP A 132 -10.27 8.05 2.82
C TRP A 132 -10.63 8.64 4.18
N ILE A 133 -11.40 9.74 4.20
CA ILE A 133 -11.90 10.37 5.45
C ILE A 133 -12.85 9.41 6.18
N LEU A 134 -13.79 8.79 5.47
CA LEU A 134 -14.72 7.82 6.06
C LEU A 134 -13.99 6.58 6.57
N GLY A 135 -13.03 6.04 5.81
CA GLY A 135 -12.20 4.92 6.26
C GLY A 135 -11.35 5.27 7.49
N ALA A 136 -10.81 6.49 7.56
CA ALA A 136 -10.08 7.01 8.71
C ALA A 136 -10.97 7.18 9.96
N VAL A 137 -12.20 7.68 9.79
CA VAL A 137 -13.18 7.81 10.89
C VAL A 137 -13.65 6.44 11.39
N VAL A 138 -13.94 5.50 10.49
CA VAL A 138 -14.30 4.11 10.87
C VAL A 138 -13.15 3.44 11.61
N ALA A 139 -11.91 3.58 11.14
CA ALA A 139 -10.73 3.08 11.83
C ALA A 139 -10.56 3.71 13.23
N ALA A 140 -10.68 5.04 13.35
CA ALA A 140 -10.57 5.72 14.64
C ALA A 140 -11.70 5.36 15.63
N PHE A 141 -12.89 5.04 15.13
CA PHE A 141 -14.02 4.60 15.94
C PHE A 141 -13.87 3.14 16.39
N MET A 142 -13.62 2.21 15.45
CA MET A 142 -13.43 0.77 15.74
C MET A 142 -12.24 0.53 16.67
N PHE A 143 -11.19 1.34 16.55
CA PHE A 143 -9.98 1.26 17.38
C PHE A 143 -9.88 2.44 18.35
N SER A 144 -11.01 2.98 18.79
CA SER A 144 -11.08 4.08 19.76
C SER A 144 -10.33 3.80 21.07
N GLY A 145 -10.32 2.53 21.52
CA GLY A 145 -9.51 2.08 22.66
C GLY A 145 -8.00 2.28 22.50
N LEU A 146 -7.47 2.38 21.27
CA LEU A 146 -6.06 2.69 21.04
C LEU A 146 -5.70 4.11 21.52
N PHE A 147 -6.61 5.08 21.47
CA PHE A 147 -6.27 6.45 21.91
C PHE A 147 -5.95 6.51 23.41
N ALA A 148 -6.49 5.62 24.25
CA ALA A 148 -6.07 5.48 25.64
C ALA A 148 -4.60 5.03 25.76
N GLY A 149 -4.09 4.24 24.81
CA GLY A 149 -2.70 3.83 24.73
C GLY A 149 -1.71 4.92 24.33
N LEU A 150 -2.17 6.12 23.95
CA LEU A 150 -1.34 7.31 23.72
C LEU A 150 -1.20 8.18 24.98
N ILE A 151 -2.02 7.94 26.01
CA ILE A 151 -2.04 8.76 27.24
C ILE A 151 -0.87 8.33 28.14
N PRO A 152 -0.13 9.29 28.76
CA PRO A 152 0.88 8.96 29.76
C PRO A 152 0.31 8.13 30.91
N SER A 153 0.79 6.90 31.03
CA SER A 153 0.43 5.96 32.09
C SER A 153 1.57 5.88 33.11
N VAL A 154 1.24 6.02 34.39
CA VAL A 154 2.22 5.96 35.49
C VAL A 154 2.66 4.52 35.79
N ASN A 155 1.82 3.54 35.45
CA ASN A 155 1.97 2.14 35.88
C ASN A 155 2.32 1.15 34.76
N SER A 156 2.48 1.61 33.52
CA SER A 156 2.92 0.74 32.41
C SER A 156 4.27 1.18 31.83
N ASN A 157 5.23 0.24 31.80
CA ASN A 157 6.56 0.43 31.23
C ASN A 157 6.48 0.91 29.77
N THR A 158 6.77 2.19 29.53
CA THR A 158 7.30 2.76 28.28
C THR A 158 6.43 2.63 27.00
N SER A 159 5.36 1.83 27.00
CA SER A 159 4.57 1.51 25.81
C SER A 159 3.87 2.73 25.22
N TRP A 160 3.42 3.67 26.05
CA TRP A 160 2.73 4.88 25.55
C TRP A 160 3.69 5.79 24.77
N GLN A 161 4.97 5.89 25.14
CA GLN A 161 5.97 6.57 24.30
C GLN A 161 6.15 5.84 22.96
N ALA A 162 6.22 4.50 22.95
CA ALA A 162 6.35 3.73 21.72
C ALA A 162 5.12 3.86 20.79
N HIS A 163 3.92 3.89 21.37
CA HIS A 163 2.67 4.15 20.65
C HIS A 163 2.64 5.57 20.06
N LEU A 164 3.02 6.59 20.84
CA LEU A 164 3.06 7.98 20.38
C LEU A 164 4.12 8.21 19.31
N CYS A 165 5.33 7.67 19.48
CA CYS A 165 6.40 7.76 18.49
C CYS A 165 6.02 7.03 17.19
N GLY A 166 5.40 5.85 17.29
CA GLY A 166 4.82 5.13 16.15
C GLY A 166 3.77 5.96 15.42
N PHE A 167 2.79 6.52 16.15
CA PHE A 167 1.74 7.38 15.59
C PHE A 167 2.30 8.62 14.87
N LEU A 168 3.25 9.32 15.50
CA LEU A 168 3.89 10.50 14.92
C LEU A 168 4.73 10.15 13.68
N ALA A 169 5.45 9.03 13.69
CA ALA A 169 6.11 8.50 12.51
C ALA A 169 5.10 8.18 11.39
N GLY A 170 3.95 7.60 11.73
CA GLY A 170 2.82 7.39 10.83
C GLY A 170 2.35 8.69 10.15
N VAL A 171 2.08 9.72 10.94
CA VAL A 171 1.65 11.04 10.43
C VAL A 171 2.72 11.67 9.53
N PHE A 172 3.99 11.61 9.93
CA PHE A 172 5.12 12.12 9.15
C PHE A 172 5.29 11.37 7.82
N VAL A 173 5.20 10.05 7.82
CA VAL A 173 5.25 9.22 6.61
C VAL A 173 4.02 9.47 5.70
N GLY A 174 2.85 9.73 6.29
CA GLY A 174 1.65 10.13 5.58
C GLY A 174 1.78 11.48 4.86
N TRP A 175 2.48 12.44 5.48
CA TRP A 175 2.85 13.71 4.86
C TRP A 175 3.94 13.56 3.78
N LEU A 176 4.98 12.79 4.08
CA LEU A 176 6.15 12.59 3.21
C LEU A 176 5.78 11.89 1.89
N LEU A 177 4.91 10.86 1.97
CA LEU A 177 4.43 10.12 0.82
C LEU A 177 3.22 10.77 0.13
N HIS A 178 2.72 11.91 0.61
CA HIS A 178 1.60 12.60 -0.03
C HIS A 178 2.05 13.27 -1.35
N PRO A 179 1.42 12.96 -2.51
CA PRO A 179 1.79 13.57 -3.77
C PRO A 179 1.57 15.09 -3.76
N ARG A 180 2.67 15.85 -3.65
CA ARG A 180 2.65 17.31 -3.86
C ARG A 180 2.30 17.58 -5.32
N GLN A 181 1.05 17.93 -5.59
CA GLN A 181 0.62 18.38 -6.91
C GLN A 181 1.54 19.51 -7.38
N ARG A 182 2.14 19.37 -8.57
CA ARG A 182 3.00 20.40 -9.17
C ARG A 182 2.16 21.62 -9.60
N ARG A 183 1.80 22.48 -8.64
CA ARG A 183 1.41 23.88 -8.90
C ARG A 183 2.62 24.58 -9.51
N GLY A 184 2.65 24.72 -10.83
CA GLY A 184 3.79 25.26 -11.57
C GLY A 184 4.00 24.63 -12.94
N GLY A 185 2.91 24.37 -13.67
CA GLY A 185 2.92 23.73 -15.00
C GLY A 185 1.88 24.32 -15.96
N ALA A 186 1.40 25.53 -15.69
CA ALA A 186 0.48 26.25 -16.57
C ALA A 186 1.28 26.84 -17.75
N MET A 187 1.54 26.01 -18.76
CA MET A 187 2.03 26.49 -20.05
C MET A 187 0.96 27.43 -20.63
N PRO A 188 1.27 28.71 -20.94
CA PRO A 188 0.26 29.64 -21.43
C PRO A 188 -0.32 29.14 -22.77
N PRO A 189 -1.61 29.37 -23.05
CA PRO A 189 -2.27 28.83 -24.23
C PRO A 189 -1.53 29.28 -25.50
N ALA A 190 -1.06 28.31 -26.27
CA ALA A 190 -0.28 28.57 -27.48
C ALA A 190 -1.10 29.45 -28.44
N LYS A 191 -0.64 30.69 -28.65
CA LYS A 191 -1.36 31.68 -29.45
C LYS A 191 -1.66 31.12 -30.84
N GLN A 192 -2.91 31.34 -31.28
CA GLN A 192 -3.57 30.84 -32.49
C GLN A 192 -2.93 31.36 -33.80
N ARG A 193 -1.63 31.07 -34.01
CA ARG A 193 -0.77 31.62 -35.08
C ARG A 193 -0.55 30.62 -36.23
N SER A 194 -1.59 29.87 -36.61
CA SER A 194 -1.55 28.93 -37.75
C SER A 194 -2.91 28.83 -38.47
N LYS A 195 -3.48 29.98 -38.87
CA LYS A 195 -4.66 30.03 -39.75
C LYS A 195 -4.66 31.16 -40.79
N ASN A 196 -4.04 32.31 -40.53
CA ASN A 196 -4.01 33.43 -41.50
C ASN A 196 -2.95 33.30 -42.61
N GLN A 197 -1.99 32.37 -42.52
CA GLN A 197 -0.98 32.16 -43.57
C GLN A 197 -1.44 31.30 -44.76
N ARG A 198 -2.71 30.84 -44.78
CA ARG A 198 -3.30 30.06 -45.89
C ARG A 198 -4.25 30.87 -46.77
N ALA A 199 -4.20 32.21 -46.66
CA ALA A 199 -5.16 33.14 -47.28
C ALA A 199 -4.56 33.99 -48.42
N SER A 200 -3.32 33.72 -48.87
CA SER A 200 -2.57 34.59 -49.80
C SER A 200 -2.01 33.88 -51.04
N THR A 201 -2.49 32.68 -51.39
CA THR A 201 -1.97 31.91 -52.54
C THR A 201 -3.07 31.11 -53.26
N GLN A 202 -3.80 31.79 -54.15
CA GLN A 202 -4.64 31.33 -55.29
C GLN A 202 -5.66 32.46 -55.62
N PRO A 203 -6.25 32.54 -56.83
CA PRO A 203 -6.26 31.55 -57.91
C PRO A 203 -5.84 32.08 -59.31
N SER A 204 -5.62 31.16 -60.28
CA SER A 204 -6.41 31.09 -61.54
C SER A 204 -5.74 30.24 -62.62
N SER A 205 -6.37 29.12 -62.98
CA SER A 205 -6.68 28.76 -64.38
C SER A 205 -7.57 27.51 -64.39
N SER A 206 -8.41 27.39 -65.42
CA SER A 206 -9.44 26.36 -65.56
C SER A 206 -9.18 25.47 -66.79
N SER A 207 -9.39 24.15 -66.69
CA SER A 207 -9.96 23.33 -67.78
C SER A 207 -10.17 21.86 -67.41
N GLU A 208 -11.17 21.27 -68.06
CA GLU A 208 -11.58 19.85 -68.12
C GLU A 208 -12.26 19.67 -69.51
N PRO A 209 -12.61 18.46 -69.99
CA PRO A 209 -12.03 17.11 -69.85
C PRO A 209 -11.75 16.56 -71.29
N PRO A 210 -12.19 15.37 -71.80
CA PRO A 210 -12.30 14.00 -71.24
C PRO A 210 -11.65 12.89 -72.15
N SER A 211 -11.46 11.66 -71.63
CA SER A 211 -11.49 10.35 -72.36
C SER A 211 -10.99 9.19 -71.46
N LYS A 212 -11.29 7.89 -71.65
CA LYS A 212 -12.24 7.14 -72.52
C LYS A 212 -12.54 5.72 -71.96
N THR A 213 -13.63 5.10 -72.42
CA THR A 213 -13.90 3.63 -72.52
C THR A 213 -14.13 2.75 -71.27
N ARG A 214 -14.84 1.62 -71.48
CA ARG A 214 -15.35 0.61 -70.52
C ARG A 214 -15.12 -0.83 -71.12
N PRO A 215 -15.79 -1.94 -70.70
CA PRO A 215 -15.17 -3.10 -70.02
C PRO A 215 -15.07 -4.41 -70.84
N SER A 216 -14.36 -5.42 -70.29
CA SER A 216 -14.45 -6.88 -70.56
C SER A 216 -13.58 -7.67 -69.55
N SER A 217 -13.67 -8.98 -69.30
CA SER A 217 -14.77 -9.99 -69.45
C SER A 217 -14.30 -11.38 -68.97
N ALA A 218 -15.17 -12.18 -68.31
CA ALA A 218 -15.03 -13.65 -68.08
C ALA A 218 -13.86 -14.13 -67.17
N SER A 219 -13.83 -15.32 -66.54
CA SER A 219 -14.84 -16.39 -66.31
C SER A 219 -14.44 -17.35 -65.16
N ASP A 220 -15.43 -17.96 -64.50
CA ASP A 220 -15.36 -19.18 -63.65
C ASP A 220 -15.03 -20.46 -64.48
N PRO A 221 -14.73 -21.69 -63.92
CA PRO A 221 -15.32 -22.25 -62.67
C PRO A 221 -14.48 -23.21 -61.77
N GLN A 222 -15.11 -23.61 -60.66
CA GLN A 222 -14.90 -24.81 -59.80
C GLN A 222 -15.03 -26.14 -60.60
N PRO A 223 -14.54 -27.32 -60.13
CA PRO A 223 -15.11 -28.01 -58.95
C PRO A 223 -14.21 -29.00 -58.14
N SER A 224 -14.87 -29.71 -57.20
CA SER A 224 -14.72 -31.13 -56.82
C SER A 224 -14.21 -31.49 -55.40
N ALA A 225 -15.14 -32.11 -54.67
CA ALA A 225 -15.08 -32.72 -53.34
C ALA A 225 -14.00 -33.79 -53.07
N GLY A 226 -13.81 -34.09 -51.77
CA GLY A 226 -13.20 -35.31 -51.24
C GLY A 226 -13.78 -35.59 -49.83
N SER A 227 -13.95 -36.86 -49.48
CA SER A 227 -14.76 -37.31 -48.32
C SER A 227 -14.00 -38.21 -47.34
N ALA A 228 -14.70 -38.68 -46.30
CA ALA A 228 -14.35 -39.71 -45.31
C ALA A 228 -13.38 -39.30 -44.16
N GLU A 229 -13.29 -39.97 -43.01
CA GLU A 229 -14.18 -40.77 -42.12
C GLU A 229 -13.29 -41.49 -41.08
N GLY A 230 -13.79 -41.84 -39.88
CA GLY A 230 -13.09 -42.66 -38.87
C GLY A 230 -12.97 -42.00 -37.49
N THR A 231 -13.79 -42.35 -36.48
CA THR A 231 -13.74 -43.53 -35.57
C THR A 231 -12.88 -43.28 -34.31
N ALA A 232 -13.30 -43.84 -33.15
CA ALA A 232 -12.84 -43.44 -31.81
C ALA A 232 -12.04 -44.54 -31.01
N PRO A 233 -12.26 -44.84 -29.72
CA PRO A 233 -11.22 -44.56 -28.70
C PRO A 233 -10.76 -45.76 -27.84
N ALA A 234 -9.59 -45.61 -27.18
CA ALA A 234 -9.07 -46.51 -26.14
C ALA A 234 -8.01 -45.81 -25.25
N ALA A 235 -7.47 -46.49 -24.22
CA ALA A 235 -8.00 -46.45 -22.85
C ALA A 235 -7.05 -47.17 -21.84
N ALA A 236 -6.53 -46.43 -20.85
CA ALA A 236 -5.77 -46.95 -19.68
C ALA A 236 -4.45 -47.71 -20.07
N PRO A 237 -3.70 -48.36 -19.14
CA PRO A 237 -3.90 -48.50 -17.68
C PRO A 237 -3.78 -47.18 -16.89
#